data_AF-A0A098YUH1-F1
#
_entry.id   AF-A0A098YUH1-F1
#
_cell.length_a   1.000
_cell.length_b   1.000
_cell.length_c   1.000
_cell.angle_alpha   90.00
_cell.angle_beta   90.00
_cell.angle_gamma   90.00
#
_symmetry.space_group_name_H-M   'P 1'
#
loop_
_entity.id
_entity.type
_entity.pdbx_description
1 polymer ?
#
loop_
_entity_poly.entity_id
_entity_poly.type
_entity_poly.pdbx_seq_one_letter_code
_entity_poly.pdbx_strand_id
1 'polypeptide(L)'
;MNKPIFKYAAGCSENITISALTDTEPSSIMGVDLKELPEIHSVSCRILSKTFYGMGIINQNNGIEFVNHDLQETVTLSSSGITFIRLKEECRSKRLCVFYDMKDYLAYQILQKNGFVRLPSDCDFIIMSDVKYFIH
;
A
#
# COMPACT_ATOMS: atom_id res chain seq x y z
N MET A 1 -14.63 0.50 -23.10
CA MET A 1 -14.23 -0.24 -21.88
C MET A 1 -14.29 0.73 -20.71
N ASN A 2 -15.29 0.59 -19.86
CA ASN A 2 -15.47 1.46 -18.70
C ASN A 2 -14.48 1.03 -17.61
N LYS A 3 -13.51 1.90 -17.30
CA LYS A 3 -12.72 1.76 -16.06
C LYS A 3 -13.70 1.77 -14.87
N PRO A 4 -13.56 0.89 -13.88
CA PRO A 4 -14.32 1.04 -12.65
C PRO A 4 -13.83 2.32 -11.97
N ILE A 5 -14.64 3.38 -12.06
CA ILE A 5 -14.39 4.62 -11.34
C ILE A 5 -14.76 4.33 -9.88
N PHE A 6 -13.77 3.96 -9.06
CA PHE A 6 -13.91 4.04 -7.61
C PHE A 6 -13.87 5.51 -7.19
N LYS A 7 -15.00 6.20 -7.37
CA LYS A 7 -15.29 7.45 -6.67
C LYS A 7 -16.17 7.08 -5.47
N TYR A 8 -15.73 7.52 -4.29
CA TYR A 8 -16.38 7.46 -2.98
C TYR A 8 -16.19 6.17 -2.16
N ALA A 9 -15.57 6.32 -0.99
CA ALA A 9 -16.35 6.39 0.25
C ALA A 9 -15.56 7.15 1.32
N ALA A 10 -15.90 8.43 1.48
CA ALA A 10 -15.79 9.03 2.80
C ALA A 10 -16.79 8.28 3.70
N GLY A 11 -16.29 7.69 4.79
CA GLY A 11 -17.11 7.18 5.89
C GLY A 11 -17.68 5.76 5.70
N CYS A 12 -16.98 4.77 6.24
CA CYS A 12 -17.52 3.78 7.19
C CYS A 12 -16.40 2.78 7.52
N SER A 13 -15.70 3.01 8.63
CA SER A 13 -14.68 2.08 9.14
C SER A 13 -15.26 0.69 9.43
N GLU A 14 -16.57 0.57 9.61
CA GLU A 14 -17.30 -0.68 9.91
C GLU A 14 -17.16 -1.76 8.83
N ASN A 15 -16.78 -1.39 7.60
CA ASN A 15 -16.63 -2.32 6.48
C ASN A 15 -15.18 -2.70 6.17
N ILE A 16 -14.22 -2.20 6.95
CA ILE A 16 -12.79 -2.43 6.75
C ILE A 16 -12.27 -3.21 7.95
N THR A 17 -11.74 -4.39 7.71
CA THR A 17 -11.04 -5.18 8.72
C THR A 17 -9.55 -5.20 8.40
N ILE A 18 -8.74 -4.81 9.38
CA ILE A 18 -7.28 -4.83 9.30
C ILE A 18 -6.79 -5.91 10.26
N SER A 19 -5.94 -6.81 9.78
CA SER A 19 -5.30 -7.83 10.60
C SER A 19 -3.80 -7.91 10.30
N ALA A 20 -3.02 -8.37 11.26
CA ALA A 20 -1.62 -8.74 11.01
C ALA A 20 -1.56 -9.86 9.96
N LEU A 21 -0.52 -9.88 9.13
CA LEU A 21 -0.29 -11.02 8.24
C LEU A 21 -0.07 -12.28 9.08
N THR A 22 -0.85 -13.31 8.79
CA THR A 22 -0.64 -14.66 9.34
C THR A 22 -0.03 -15.57 8.29
N ASP A 23 0.60 -16.67 8.71
CA ASP A 23 1.22 -17.62 7.79
C ASP A 23 0.25 -18.33 6.83
N THR A 24 -1.06 -18.24 7.10
CA THR A 24 -2.12 -18.91 6.35
C THR A 24 -2.68 -18.08 5.19
N GLU A 25 -2.41 -16.79 5.14
CA GLU A 25 -2.92 -15.92 4.06
C GLU A 25 -1.93 -15.85 2.88
N PRO A 26 -2.43 -15.61 1.65
CA PRO A 26 -1.57 -15.36 0.51
C PRO A 26 -0.73 -14.11 0.77
N SER A 27 0.48 -14.34 1.28
CA SER A 27 1.45 -13.32 1.66
C SER A 27 2.14 -12.68 0.47
N SER A 28 1.78 -13.09 -0.75
CA SER A 28 2.32 -12.50 -1.97
C SER A 28 1.28 -11.70 -2.73
N ILE A 29 1.66 -10.48 -3.11
CA ILE A 29 0.93 -9.68 -4.10
C ILE A 29 1.91 -9.25 -5.18
N MET A 30 1.49 -9.36 -6.45
CA MET A 30 2.33 -8.99 -7.60
C MET A 30 3.74 -9.65 -7.61
N GLY A 31 3.90 -10.81 -6.97
CA GLY A 31 5.19 -11.51 -6.86
C GLY A 31 6.14 -10.99 -5.75
N VAL A 32 5.68 -10.07 -4.89
CA VAL A 32 6.39 -9.66 -3.67
C VAL A 32 5.91 -10.50 -2.51
N ASP A 33 6.82 -11.11 -1.74
CA ASP A 33 6.47 -11.60 -0.40
C ASP A 33 6.38 -10.41 0.55
N LEU A 34 5.16 -10.10 0.95
CA LEU A 34 4.83 -8.92 1.74
C LEU A 34 5.15 -9.09 3.21
N LYS A 35 5.43 -10.30 3.71
CA LYS A 35 5.91 -10.49 5.09
C LYS A 35 7.26 -9.82 5.34
N GLU A 36 8.03 -9.57 4.29
CA GLU A 36 9.32 -8.89 4.35
C GLU A 36 9.18 -7.36 4.36
N LEU A 37 7.98 -6.82 4.08
CA LEU A 37 7.76 -5.38 4.07
C LEU A 37 7.33 -4.89 5.45
N PRO A 38 8.01 -3.86 5.99
CA PRO A 38 7.61 -3.26 7.25
C PRO A 38 6.23 -2.61 7.11
N GLU A 39 5.44 -2.67 8.18
CA GLU A 39 4.18 -1.92 8.35
C GLU A 39 3.04 -2.30 7.38
N ILE A 40 3.11 -3.48 6.72
CA ILE A 40 2.03 -3.96 5.88
C ILE A 40 1.04 -4.85 6.64
N HIS A 41 -0.24 -4.67 6.34
CA HIS A 41 -1.34 -5.37 6.99
C HIS A 41 -2.18 -6.13 5.96
N SER A 42 -2.78 -7.24 6.39
CA SER A 42 -3.88 -7.85 5.65
C SER A 42 -5.12 -6.98 5.82
N VAL A 43 -5.81 -6.74 4.71
CA VAL A 43 -6.97 -5.86 4.67
C VAL A 43 -8.08 -6.59 3.93
N SER A 44 -9.25 -6.66 4.58
CA SER A 44 -10.50 -6.99 3.90
C SER A 44 -11.43 -5.80 3.93
N CYS A 45 -12.02 -5.49 2.78
CA CYS A 45 -12.95 -4.38 2.62
C CYS A 45 -14.22 -4.91 1.96
N ARG A 46 -15.37 -4.69 2.61
CA ARG A 46 -16.67 -5.02 2.06
C ARG A 46 -17.27 -3.82 1.35
N ILE A 47 -17.51 -3.96 0.05
CA ILE A 47 -18.21 -2.98 -0.77
C ILE A 47 -19.46 -3.65 -1.31
N LEU A 48 -20.63 -3.15 -0.89
CA LEU A 48 -21.93 -3.77 -1.19
C LEU A 48 -21.96 -5.25 -0.74
N SER A 49 -22.24 -6.16 -1.66
CA SER A 49 -22.28 -7.61 -1.43
C SER A 49 -20.94 -8.31 -1.66
N LYS A 50 -19.90 -7.59 -2.10
CA LYS A 50 -18.59 -8.18 -2.41
C LYS A 50 -17.57 -7.81 -1.34
N THR A 51 -16.84 -8.82 -0.87
CA THR A 51 -15.66 -8.63 -0.03
C THR A 51 -14.42 -8.70 -0.91
N PHE A 52 -13.56 -7.70 -0.76
CA PHE A 52 -12.26 -7.64 -1.40
C PHE A 52 -11.18 -7.91 -0.37
N TYR A 53 -10.21 -8.72 -0.75
CA TYR A 53 -9.07 -9.07 0.08
C TYR A 53 -7.80 -8.54 -0.58
N GLY A 54 -6.87 -8.14 0.25
CA GLY A 54 -5.63 -7.57 -0.21
C GLY A 54 -4.77 -7.15 0.95
N MET A 55 -3.84 -6.26 0.65
CA MET A 55 -2.84 -5.80 1.59
C MET A 55 -2.84 -4.29 1.61
N GLY A 56 -2.51 -3.70 2.76
CA GLY A 56 -2.43 -2.27 2.83
C GLY A 56 -1.49 -1.73 3.89
N ILE A 57 -1.12 -0.46 3.69
CA ILE A 57 -0.26 0.31 4.58
C ILE A 57 -1.05 1.52 5.05
N ILE A 58 -0.99 1.80 6.35
CA ILE A 58 -1.71 2.91 6.95
C ILE A 58 -0.96 4.21 6.66
N ASN A 59 -1.67 5.21 6.13
CA ASN A 59 -1.13 6.54 5.87
C ASN A 59 -1.26 7.46 7.10
N GLN A 60 -0.62 8.63 7.07
CA GLN A 60 -0.62 9.60 8.18
C GLN A 60 -2.03 10.09 8.60
N ASN A 61 -3.02 9.97 7.73
CA ASN A 61 -4.40 10.38 7.96
C ASN A 61 -5.31 9.21 8.36
N ASN A 62 -4.71 8.08 8.79
CA ASN A 62 -5.39 6.83 9.14
C ASN A 62 -6.23 6.22 8.01
N GLY A 63 -5.98 6.61 6.77
CA GLY A 63 -6.46 5.86 5.61
C GLY A 63 -5.53 4.71 5.28
N ILE A 64 -5.96 3.86 4.36
CA ILE A 64 -5.21 2.66 4.00
C ILE A 64 -4.92 2.69 2.51
N GLU A 65 -3.65 2.68 2.16
CA GLU A 65 -3.24 2.39 0.79
C GLU A 65 -3.41 0.90 0.56
N PHE A 66 -4.38 0.52 -0.26
CA PHE A 66 -4.83 -0.84 -0.42
C PHE A 66 -4.53 -1.36 -1.82
N VAL A 67 -3.91 -2.54 -1.90
CA VAL A 67 -3.76 -3.30 -3.14
C VAL A 67 -4.61 -4.56 -3.05
N ASN A 68 -5.54 -4.68 -3.99
CA ASN A 68 -6.44 -5.82 -4.07
C ASN A 68 -5.78 -7.00 -4.81
N HIS A 69 -5.91 -8.23 -4.29
CA HIS A 69 -5.44 -9.44 -4.95
C HIS A 69 -6.06 -9.66 -6.35
N ASP A 70 -7.35 -9.34 -6.51
CA ASP A 70 -8.12 -9.63 -7.73
C ASP A 70 -7.89 -8.59 -8.83
N LEU A 71 -7.75 -7.32 -8.45
CA LEU A 71 -7.82 -6.20 -9.40
C LEU A 71 -6.45 -5.66 -9.81
N GLN A 72 -5.39 -5.90 -9.01
CA GLN A 72 -4.05 -5.31 -9.22
C GLN A 72 -4.06 -3.77 -9.39
N GLU A 73 -5.13 -3.13 -8.95
CA GLU A 73 -5.30 -1.69 -8.82
C GLU A 73 -5.08 -1.31 -7.36
N THR A 74 -4.47 -0.16 -7.15
CA THR A 74 -4.25 0.44 -5.85
C THR A 74 -5.30 1.50 -5.59
N VAL A 75 -5.87 1.50 -4.39
CA VAL A 75 -6.89 2.46 -3.97
C VAL A 75 -6.64 2.88 -2.53
N THR A 76 -6.89 4.15 -2.24
CA THR A 76 -6.89 4.62 -0.85
C THR A 76 -8.26 4.44 -0.22
N LEU A 77 -8.33 3.70 0.88
CA LEU A 77 -9.54 3.52 1.67
C LEU A 77 -9.63 4.59 2.77
N SER A 78 -10.85 5.07 3.03
CA SER A 78 -11.21 6.10 4.03
C SER A 78 -10.68 7.51 3.77
N SER A 79 -9.36 7.71 3.87
CA SER A 79 -8.74 9.05 3.90
C SER A 79 -7.45 9.08 3.11
N SER A 80 -7.30 9.99 2.15
CA SER A 80 -6.03 10.20 1.45
C SER A 80 -5.00 10.87 2.36
N GLY A 81 -3.73 10.47 2.26
CA GLY A 81 -2.65 10.98 3.09
C GLY A 81 -1.30 10.60 2.52
N ILE A 82 -0.22 10.97 3.20
CA ILE A 82 1.14 10.52 2.89
C ILE A 82 1.45 9.31 3.76
N THR A 83 1.94 8.23 3.16
CA THR A 83 2.44 7.07 3.91
C THR A 83 3.94 7.22 4.10
N PHE A 84 4.41 7.10 5.34
CA PHE A 84 5.83 7.10 5.69
C PHE A 84 6.21 5.70 6.14
N ILE A 85 7.19 5.10 5.48
CA ILE A 85 7.71 3.77 5.84
C ILE A 85 9.17 3.95 6.20
N ARG A 86 9.53 3.54 7.42
CA ARG A 86 10.93 3.61 7.86
C ARG A 86 11.64 2.32 7.52
N LEU A 87 12.89 2.42 7.08
CA LEU A 87 13.72 1.23 6.91
C LEU A 87 14.05 0.59 8.27
N LYS A 88 14.29 1.41 9.28
CA LYS A 88 14.58 1.01 10.66
C LYS A 88 13.82 1.91 11.62
N GLU A 89 13.03 1.33 12.52
CA GLU A 89 12.19 2.09 13.45
C GLU A 89 12.98 3.14 14.26
N GLU A 90 14.20 2.80 14.65
CA GLU A 90 15.05 3.57 15.55
C GLU A 90 15.99 4.58 14.85
N CYS A 91 16.12 4.52 13.52
CA CYS A 91 17.12 5.32 12.80
C CYS A 91 16.54 5.88 11.49
N ARG A 92 16.51 7.22 11.39
CA ARG A 92 16.17 7.91 10.14
C ARG A 92 17.28 7.74 9.12
N SER A 93 16.92 7.38 7.89
CA SER A 93 17.87 7.37 6.80
C SER A 93 18.22 8.79 6.35
N LYS A 94 19.43 8.96 5.81
CA LYS A 94 19.85 10.18 5.09
C LYS A 94 19.27 10.24 3.67
N ARG A 95 18.66 9.15 3.20
CA ARG A 95 18.12 9.00 1.85
C ARG A 95 16.63 8.73 1.94
N LEU A 96 15.89 9.29 1.00
CA LEU A 96 14.44 9.20 0.92
C LEU A 96 14.03 8.86 -0.51
N CYS A 97 13.22 7.82 -0.66
CA CYS A 97 12.58 7.48 -1.93
C CYS A 97 11.10 7.89 -1.85
N VAL A 98 10.62 8.54 -2.91
CA VAL A 98 9.23 9.01 -3.01
C VAL A 98 8.57 8.28 -4.16
N PHE A 99 7.41 7.68 -3.90
CA PHE A 99 6.63 6.92 -4.87
C PHE A 99 5.29 7.60 -5.14
N TYR A 100 4.84 7.55 -6.39
CA TYR A 100 3.57 8.13 -6.82
C TYR A 100 2.39 7.48 -6.08
N ASP A 101 2.38 6.15 -6.06
CA ASP A 101 1.38 5.33 -5.41
C ASP A 101 2.00 4.05 -4.83
N MET A 102 1.16 3.22 -4.21
CA MET A 102 1.59 1.94 -3.63
C MET A 102 2.08 0.94 -4.69
N LYS A 103 1.63 1.06 -5.94
CA LYS A 103 2.03 0.15 -7.03
C LYS A 103 3.49 0.39 -7.42
N ASP A 104 3.88 1.65 -7.52
CA ASP A 104 5.27 2.05 -7.78
C ASP A 104 6.20 1.57 -6.66
N TYR A 105 5.77 1.70 -5.41
CA TYR A 105 6.50 1.17 -4.25
C TYR A 105 6.68 -0.35 -4.33
N LEU A 106 5.61 -1.10 -4.64
CA LEU A 106 5.70 -2.55 -4.80
C LEU A 106 6.61 -2.95 -5.97
N ALA A 107 6.51 -2.26 -7.11
CA ALA A 107 7.39 -2.49 -8.26
C ALA A 107 8.87 -2.26 -7.90
N TYR A 108 9.15 -1.19 -7.14
CA TYR A 108 10.48 -0.92 -6.60
C TYR A 108 11.01 -2.08 -5.75
N GLN A 109 10.19 -2.62 -4.84
CA GLN A 109 10.56 -3.78 -4.01
C GLN A 109 10.85 -5.03 -4.85
N ILE A 110 10.05 -5.29 -5.89
CA ILE A 110 10.28 -6.41 -6.84
C ILE A 110 11.62 -6.26 -7.54
N LEU A 111 11.89 -5.07 -8.10
CA LEU A 111 13.12 -4.80 -8.84
C LEU A 111 14.35 -4.92 -7.96
N GLN A 112 14.27 -4.45 -6.72
CA GLN A 112 15.33 -4.53 -5.74
C GLN A 112 15.58 -5.99 -5.29
N LYS A 113 14.52 -6.73 -4.92
CA LYS A 113 14.62 -8.13 -4.46
C LYS A 113 15.21 -9.05 -5.52
N ASN A 114 14.80 -8.88 -6.78
CA ASN A 114 15.28 -9.70 -7.89
C ASN A 114 16.64 -9.26 -8.45
N GLY A 115 17.19 -8.14 -7.97
CA GLY A 115 18.49 -7.64 -8.41
C GLY A 115 18.53 -7.19 -9.88
N PHE A 116 17.38 -6.92 -10.50
CA PHE A 116 17.32 -6.49 -11.90
C PHE A 116 17.97 -5.11 -12.11
N VAL A 117 17.88 -4.24 -11.11
CA VAL A 117 18.44 -2.89 -11.12
C VAL A 117 19.05 -2.58 -9.76
N ARG A 118 20.17 -1.85 -9.74
CA ARG A 118 20.73 -1.31 -8.50
C ARG A 118 19.91 -0.11 -8.05
N LEU A 119 19.04 -0.35 -7.06
CA LEU A 119 18.20 0.66 -6.45
C LEU A 119 18.71 1.05 -5.04
N PRO A 120 18.40 2.26 -4.54
CA PRO A 120 18.79 2.70 -3.21
C PRO A 120 18.26 1.86 -2.03
N SER A 121 19.04 0.94 -1.47
CA SER A 121 18.55 0.04 -0.40
C SER A 121 18.41 0.68 0.98
N ASP A 122 19.21 1.70 1.29
CA ASP A 122 19.30 2.28 2.63
C ASP A 122 18.48 3.58 2.72
N CYS A 123 17.17 3.52 2.46
CA CYS A 123 16.30 4.70 2.39
C CYS A 123 15.07 4.56 3.26
N ASP A 124 14.60 5.67 3.81
CA ASP A 124 13.19 5.77 4.21
C ASP A 124 12.33 5.96 2.95
N PHE A 125 11.04 5.64 3.04
CA PHE A 125 10.13 5.67 1.90
C PHE A 125 8.92 6.55 2.18
N ILE A 126 8.47 7.26 1.15
CA ILE A 126 7.20 7.99 1.12
C ILE A 126 6.36 7.47 -0.03
N ILE A 127 5.10 7.18 0.25
CA ILE A 127 4.09 6.90 -0.77
C ILE A 127 3.07 8.04 -0.73
N MET A 128 2.83 8.67 -1.88
CA MET A 128 1.90 9.81 -1.98
C MET A 128 0.45 9.40 -2.20
N SER A 129 0.14 8.10 -2.30
CA SER A 129 -1.21 7.54 -2.52
C SER A 129 -1.82 7.88 -3.89
N ASP A 130 -2.05 9.17 -4.16
CA ASP A 130 -2.34 9.74 -5.48
C ASP A 130 -2.05 11.25 -5.43
N VAL A 131 -1.16 11.72 -6.32
CA VAL A 131 -0.66 13.10 -6.34
C VAL A 131 -1.78 14.12 -6.59
N LYS A 132 -2.91 13.72 -7.19
CA LYS A 132 -4.06 14.61 -7.37
C LYS A 132 -4.60 15.18 -6.05
N TYR A 133 -4.34 14.52 -4.93
CA TYR A 133 -4.76 14.99 -3.60
C TYR A 133 -3.80 16.03 -2.99
N PHE A 134 -2.69 16.34 -3.66
CA PHE A 134 -1.63 17.23 -3.16
C PHE A 134 -1.32 18.41 -4.08
N ILE A 135 -1.98 18.51 -5.23
CA ILE A 135 -1.87 19.66 -6.13
C ILE A 135 -2.98 20.66 -5.76
N HIS A 136 -2.58 21.88 -5.37
CA HIS A 136 -3.46 23.00 -5.06
C HIS A 136 -3.43 24.07 -6.16
#